data_AF-A0A5J4P6I7-F1
#
_entry.id   AF-A0A5J4P6I7-F1
#
_cell.length_a   1.000
_cell.length_b   1.000
_cell.length_c   1.000
_cell.angle_alpha   90.00
_cell.angle_beta   90.00
_cell.angle_gamma   90.00
#
_symmetry.space_group_name_H-M   'P 1'
#
loop_
_entity.id
_entity.type
_entity.pdbx_description
1 polymer ?
#
loop_
_entity_poly.entity_id
_entity_poly.type
_entity_poly.pdbx_seq_one_letter_code
_entity_poly.pdbx_strand_id
1 'polypeptide(L)'
;GKQTVMPAYFKAYCLTSMSRKERLQAIVQSMDKFYYQYGGIQLVVIDGIADLVRCVNDEAESVGLIDELYRLAGIYKTCIICVLHFVPNGLKLRGHLGSELQRKAAAILSIEREETPEISVVKALKVRDGSPLDVPLIQFSWNREQAMHTYMGEKPKEERDKRKETELTGVARSIFSGKRYYTYVELC
;
A
#
# COMPACT_ATOMS: atom_id res chain seq x y z
N GLY A 1 -7.73 -17.43 18.06
CA GLY A 1 -6.66 -17.92 18.96
C GLY A 1 -5.34 -17.90 18.22
N LYS A 2 -4.22 -17.74 18.93
CA LYS A 2 -2.87 -17.74 18.34
C LYS A 2 -2.56 -19.11 17.75
N GLN A 3 -2.29 -19.18 16.44
CA GLN A 3 -1.83 -20.42 15.81
C GLN A 3 -0.38 -20.71 16.24
N THR A 4 -0.12 -21.92 16.69
CA THR A 4 1.20 -22.37 17.15
C THR A 4 2.00 -23.08 16.05
N VAL A 5 1.35 -23.45 14.95
CA VAL A 5 1.95 -24.14 13.81
C VAL A 5 1.63 -23.34 12.55
N MET A 6 2.66 -23.14 11.72
CA MET A 6 2.51 -22.49 10.42
C MET A 6 1.60 -23.33 9.52
N PRO A 7 0.51 -22.77 8.97
CA PRO A 7 -0.38 -23.53 8.09
C PRO A 7 0.36 -24.08 6.86
N ALA A 8 -0.01 -25.28 6.42
CA ALA A 8 0.65 -25.94 5.29
C ALA A 8 0.58 -25.14 3.97
N TYR A 9 -0.44 -24.28 3.82
CA TYR A 9 -0.69 -23.40 2.69
C TYR A 9 -0.04 -22.01 2.83
N PHE A 10 0.54 -21.69 3.99
CA PHE A 10 1.32 -20.46 4.16
C PHE A 10 2.77 -20.72 3.75
N LYS A 11 3.29 -19.88 2.85
CA LYS A 11 4.66 -19.95 2.34
C LYS A 11 5.34 -18.60 2.49
N ALA A 12 6.43 -18.58 3.25
CA ALA A 12 7.25 -17.40 3.46
C ALA A 12 8.68 -17.66 3.01
N TYR A 13 9.24 -16.75 2.21
CA TYR A 13 10.57 -16.85 1.64
C TYR A 13 11.32 -15.53 1.82
N CYS A 14 12.58 -15.62 2.21
CA CYS A 14 13.49 -14.48 2.19
C CYS A 14 14.26 -14.49 0.87
N LEU A 15 14.04 -13.48 0.02
CA LEU A 15 14.65 -13.40 -1.31
C LEU A 15 15.93 -12.56 -1.34
N THR A 16 16.45 -12.13 -0.18
CA THR A 16 17.57 -11.19 -0.08
C THR A 16 18.86 -11.74 -0.67
N SER A 17 19.07 -13.05 -0.62
CA SER A 17 20.24 -13.74 -1.18
C SER A 17 20.22 -13.88 -2.71
N MET A 18 19.07 -13.62 -3.35
CA MET A 18 18.91 -13.69 -4.81
C MET A 18 19.21 -12.35 -5.47
N SER A 19 19.72 -12.40 -6.71
CA SER A 19 19.80 -11.20 -7.54
C SER A 19 18.40 -10.67 -7.88
N ARG A 20 18.26 -9.37 -8.14
CA ARG A 20 16.96 -8.73 -8.43
C ARG A 20 16.16 -9.43 -9.53
N LYS A 21 16.83 -9.84 -10.60
CA LYS A 21 16.21 -10.56 -11.72
C LYS A 21 15.66 -11.92 -11.28
N GLU A 22 16.42 -12.65 -10.46
CA GLU A 22 16.00 -13.94 -9.90
C GLU A 22 14.84 -13.78 -8.92
N ARG A 23 14.76 -12.67 -8.16
CA ARG A 23 13.65 -12.43 -7.21
C ARG A 23 12.29 -12.42 -7.90
N LEU A 24 12.14 -11.66 -8.98
CA LEU A 24 10.86 -11.63 -9.73
C LEU A 24 10.56 -13.00 -10.35
N GLN A 25 11.56 -13.66 -10.94
CA GLN A 25 11.38 -15.00 -11.49
C GLN A 25 10.95 -16.01 -10.42
N ALA A 26 11.54 -15.97 -9.23
CA ALA A 26 11.18 -16.81 -8.11
C ALA A 26 9.74 -16.56 -7.63
N ILE A 27 9.28 -15.31 -7.62
CA ILE A 27 7.88 -14.96 -7.33
C ILE A 27 6.95 -15.58 -8.36
N VAL A 28 7.23 -15.39 -9.67
CA VAL A 28 6.38 -15.94 -10.75
C VAL A 28 6.31 -17.46 -10.69
N GLN A 29 7.46 -18.14 -10.53
CA GLN A 29 7.52 -19.60 -10.43
C GLN A 29 6.82 -20.12 -9.17
N SER A 30 6.93 -19.39 -8.06
CA SER A 30 6.24 -19.74 -6.81
C SER A 30 4.73 -19.61 -6.97
N MET A 31 4.24 -18.53 -7.60
CA MET A 31 2.82 -18.36 -7.89
C MET A 31 2.30 -19.50 -8.78
N ASP A 32 2.98 -19.81 -9.88
CA ASP A 32 2.57 -20.90 -10.77
C ASP A 32 2.47 -22.24 -10.02
N LYS A 33 3.54 -22.61 -9.32
CA LYS A 33 3.59 -23.84 -8.52
C LYS A 33 2.46 -23.91 -7.49
N PHE A 34 2.29 -22.87 -6.68
CA PHE A 34 1.33 -22.90 -5.56
C PHE A 34 -0.10 -22.77 -6.01
N TYR A 35 -0.36 -22.11 -7.13
CA TYR A 35 -1.67 -22.09 -7.75
C TYR A 35 -2.13 -23.52 -8.09
N TYR A 36 -1.31 -24.31 -8.78
CA TYR A 36 -1.65 -25.70 -9.11
C TYR A 36 -1.65 -26.61 -7.88
N GLN A 37 -0.69 -26.43 -6.97
CA GLN A 37 -0.56 -27.29 -5.79
C GLN A 37 -1.75 -27.14 -4.82
N TYR A 38 -2.30 -25.93 -4.67
CA TYR A 38 -3.37 -25.64 -3.70
C TYR A 38 -4.71 -25.29 -4.34
N GLY A 39 -4.82 -25.33 -5.66
CA GLY A 39 -6.05 -24.98 -6.39
C GLY A 39 -6.37 -23.48 -6.40
N GLY A 40 -5.37 -22.62 -6.14
CA GLY A 40 -5.54 -21.17 -6.11
C GLY A 40 -4.53 -20.46 -5.22
N ILE A 41 -4.52 -19.12 -5.30
CA ILE A 41 -3.76 -18.26 -4.39
C ILE A 41 -4.72 -17.19 -3.85
N GLN A 42 -4.85 -17.13 -2.53
CA GLN A 42 -5.74 -16.13 -1.91
C GLN A 42 -5.06 -14.77 -1.76
N LEU A 43 -3.77 -14.76 -1.46
CA LEU A 43 -3.01 -13.54 -1.20
C LEU A 43 -1.53 -13.75 -1.49
N VAL A 44 -0.90 -12.77 -2.12
CA VAL A 44 0.55 -12.63 -2.23
C VAL A 44 0.97 -11.35 -1.51
N VAL A 45 2.01 -11.42 -0.69
CA VAL A 45 2.60 -10.25 -0.03
C VAL A 45 4.07 -10.13 -0.47
N ILE A 46 4.41 -8.99 -1.05
CA ILE A 46 5.77 -8.63 -1.46
C ILE A 46 6.25 -7.54 -0.50
N ASP A 47 6.99 -7.95 0.52
CA ASP A 47 7.62 -7.02 1.46
C ASP A 47 8.93 -6.49 0.86
N GLY A 48 8.89 -5.25 0.36
CA GLY A 48 9.99 -4.65 -0.39
C GLY A 48 9.84 -4.78 -1.91
N ILE A 49 8.85 -4.13 -2.51
CA ILE A 49 8.70 -4.12 -3.99
C ILE A 49 9.87 -3.39 -4.69
N ALA A 50 10.43 -2.36 -4.05
CA ALA A 50 11.56 -1.60 -4.59
C ALA A 50 12.81 -2.46 -4.82
N ASP A 51 12.88 -3.59 -4.12
CA ASP A 51 13.97 -4.56 -4.20
C ASP A 51 13.90 -5.46 -5.44
N LEU A 52 12.82 -5.36 -6.23
CA LEU A 52 12.65 -6.04 -7.52
C LEU A 52 13.18 -5.21 -8.70
N VAL A 53 13.46 -3.92 -8.50
CA VAL A 53 14.02 -3.02 -9.52
C VAL A 53 15.44 -2.59 -9.16
N ARG A 54 16.26 -2.28 -10.16
CA ARG A 54 17.60 -1.70 -9.95
C ARG A 54 17.50 -0.25 -9.51
N CYS A 55 16.60 0.51 -10.12
CA CYS A 55 16.39 1.91 -9.80
C CYS A 55 14.89 2.22 -9.76
N VAL A 56 14.39 2.64 -8.60
CA VAL A 56 13.00 3.11 -8.42
C VAL A 56 12.68 4.37 -9.25
N ASN A 57 13.71 5.04 -9.78
CA ASN A 57 13.57 6.21 -10.66
C ASN A 57 13.70 5.85 -12.15
N ASP A 58 13.89 4.57 -12.50
CA ASP A 58 13.80 4.14 -13.90
C ASP A 58 12.32 3.89 -14.24
N GLU A 59 11.78 4.70 -15.14
CA GLU A 59 10.37 4.63 -15.54
C GLU A 59 10.05 3.32 -16.27
N ALA A 60 10.90 2.87 -17.19
CA ALA A 60 10.64 1.66 -17.96
C ALA A 60 10.69 0.41 -17.09
N GLU A 61 11.65 0.33 -16.16
CA GLU A 61 11.75 -0.77 -15.19
C GLU A 61 10.55 -0.77 -14.22
N SER A 62 10.14 0.42 -13.77
CA SER A 62 8.98 0.59 -12.89
C SER A 62 7.67 0.17 -13.57
N VAL A 63 7.40 0.67 -14.78
CA VAL A 63 6.23 0.31 -15.57
C VAL A 63 6.21 -1.19 -15.84
N GLY A 64 7.34 -1.76 -16.30
CA GLY A 64 7.44 -3.18 -16.59
C GLY A 64 7.14 -4.08 -15.38
N LEU A 65 7.66 -3.73 -14.20
CA LEU A 65 7.36 -4.48 -12.97
C LEU A 65 5.87 -4.40 -12.59
N ILE A 66 5.30 -3.18 -12.59
CA ILE A 66 3.91 -2.98 -12.18
C ILE A 66 2.95 -3.65 -13.15
N ASP A 67 3.24 -3.62 -14.45
CA ASP A 67 2.46 -4.30 -15.49
C ASP A 67 2.47 -5.81 -15.30
N GLU A 68 3.65 -6.37 -15.01
CA GLU A 68 3.78 -7.80 -14.77
C GLU A 68 3.03 -8.23 -13.51
N LEU A 69 3.15 -7.50 -12.39
CA LEU A 69 2.39 -7.79 -11.17
C LEU A 69 0.88 -7.66 -11.40
N TYR A 70 0.43 -6.65 -12.16
CA TYR A 70 -0.98 -6.48 -12.49
C TYR A 70 -1.50 -7.63 -13.36
N ARG A 71 -0.71 -8.08 -14.34
CA ARG A 71 -1.02 -9.24 -15.17
C ARG A 71 -1.12 -10.52 -14.35
N LEU A 72 -0.17 -10.76 -13.44
CA LEU A 72 -0.16 -11.93 -12.55
C LEU A 72 -1.39 -11.93 -11.62
N ALA A 73 -1.74 -10.78 -11.03
CA ALA A 73 -2.95 -10.66 -10.22
C ALA A 73 -4.21 -11.03 -11.00
N GLY A 74 -4.30 -10.61 -12.28
CA GLY A 74 -5.40 -10.94 -13.18
C GLY A 74 -5.47 -12.42 -13.57
N ILE A 75 -4.34 -13.03 -13.93
CA ILE A 75 -4.26 -14.45 -14.33
C ILE A 75 -4.63 -15.36 -13.17
N TYR A 76 -4.00 -15.15 -12.01
CA TYR A 76 -4.21 -16.00 -10.84
C TYR A 76 -5.44 -15.61 -10.01
N LYS A 77 -6.15 -14.54 -10.43
CA LYS A 77 -7.30 -13.95 -9.72
C LYS A 77 -7.04 -13.78 -8.22
N THR A 78 -5.90 -13.17 -7.90
CA THR A 78 -5.40 -13.03 -6.52
C THR A 78 -5.09 -11.59 -6.18
N CYS A 79 -5.12 -11.27 -4.89
CA CYS A 79 -4.68 -9.98 -4.38
C CYS A 79 -3.15 -10.01 -4.18
N ILE A 80 -2.46 -9.00 -4.69
CA ILE A 80 -1.02 -8.79 -4.44
C ILE A 80 -0.85 -7.52 -3.62
N ILE A 81 -0.33 -7.66 -2.40
CA ILE A 81 0.03 -6.55 -1.52
C ILE A 81 1.51 -6.28 -1.68
N CYS A 82 1.87 -5.03 -1.96
CA CYS A 82 3.25 -4.59 -2.12
C CYS A 82 3.59 -3.59 -1.03
N VAL A 83 4.68 -3.82 -0.31
CA VAL A 83 5.20 -2.88 0.70
C VAL A 83 6.24 -1.98 0.05
N LEU A 84 6.01 -0.67 0.13
CA LEU A 84 6.93 0.36 -0.33
C LEU A 84 7.16 1.38 0.78
N HIS A 85 8.42 1.66 1.07
CA HIS A 85 8.79 2.71 2.01
C HIS A 85 8.66 4.10 1.38
N PHE A 86 8.21 5.07 2.19
CA PHE A 86 8.25 6.49 1.84
C PHE A 86 9.69 6.96 1.57
N VAL A 87 9.84 8.04 0.81
CA VAL A 87 11.13 8.74 0.74
C VAL A 87 11.51 9.25 2.15
N PRO A 88 12.81 9.27 2.50
CA PRO A 88 13.27 9.88 3.74
C PRO A 88 12.71 11.31 3.86
N ASN A 89 12.05 11.61 4.99
CA ASN A 89 11.48 12.93 5.30
C ASN A 89 10.37 13.43 4.37
N GLY A 90 9.73 12.57 3.56
CA GLY A 90 8.64 12.97 2.69
C GLY A 90 7.41 12.08 2.77
N LEU A 91 6.23 12.66 2.55
CA LEU A 91 4.94 11.96 2.49
C LEU A 91 4.66 11.34 1.11
N LYS A 92 5.65 11.34 0.20
CA LYS A 92 5.50 10.84 -1.17
C LYS A 92 6.03 9.42 -1.30
N LEU A 93 5.33 8.60 -2.09
CA LEU A 93 5.86 7.30 -2.50
C LEU A 93 7.13 7.49 -3.33
N ARG A 94 8.05 6.53 -3.21
CA ARG A 94 9.41 6.66 -3.74
C ARG A 94 9.49 6.42 -5.25
N GLY A 95 9.94 7.44 -5.99
CA GLY A 95 10.35 7.35 -7.39
C GLY A 95 9.21 7.17 -8.41
N HIS A 96 9.59 6.83 -9.63
CA HIS A 96 8.66 6.44 -10.69
C HIS A 96 7.84 5.20 -10.28
N LEU A 97 8.46 4.25 -9.57
CA LEU A 97 7.78 3.08 -9.01
C LEU A 97 6.59 3.46 -8.12
N GLY A 98 6.78 4.43 -7.22
CA GLY A 98 5.70 4.94 -6.37
C GLY A 98 4.57 5.59 -7.16
N SER A 99 4.90 6.30 -8.23
CA SER A 99 3.92 6.94 -9.12
C SER A 99 3.11 5.91 -9.92
N GLU A 100 3.77 4.87 -10.43
CA GLU A 100 3.11 3.77 -11.16
C GLU A 100 2.19 2.94 -10.25
N LEU A 101 2.63 2.64 -9.03
CA LEU A 101 1.78 2.03 -8.01
C LEU A 101 0.55 2.89 -7.74
N GLN A 102 0.74 4.20 -7.59
CA GLN A 102 -0.37 5.14 -7.38
C GLN A 102 -1.39 5.10 -8.51
N ARG A 103 -0.95 4.92 -9.76
CA ARG A 103 -1.84 4.83 -10.93
C ARG A 103 -2.60 3.50 -10.92
N LYS A 104 -1.90 2.36 -10.80
CA LYS A 104 -2.49 1.03 -11.02
C LYS A 104 -3.12 0.38 -9.78
N ALA A 105 -2.71 0.73 -8.57
CA ALA A 105 -3.23 0.10 -7.35
C ALA A 105 -4.74 0.32 -7.20
N ALA A 106 -5.44 -0.72 -6.71
CA ALA A 106 -6.84 -0.65 -6.33
C ALA A 106 -7.03 0.10 -5.01
N ALA A 107 -6.09 -0.05 -4.08
CA ALA A 107 -6.05 0.70 -2.83
C ALA A 107 -4.61 0.99 -2.42
N ILE A 108 -4.42 2.07 -1.68
CA ILE A 108 -3.14 2.46 -1.08
C ILE A 108 -3.41 2.76 0.39
N LEU A 109 -2.73 2.03 1.26
CA LEU A 109 -2.78 2.23 2.70
C LEU A 109 -1.43 2.79 3.17
N SER A 110 -1.49 3.87 3.95
CA SER A 110 -0.35 4.41 4.68
C SER A 110 -0.35 3.82 6.08
N ILE A 111 0.83 3.46 6.58
CA ILE A 111 1.04 3.12 7.99
C ILE A 111 1.99 4.16 8.55
N GLU A 112 1.50 4.96 9.48
CA GLU A 112 2.23 6.09 10.06
C GLU A 112 2.31 5.93 11.58
N ARG A 113 3.41 6.33 12.20
CA ARG A 113 3.47 6.46 13.65
C ARG A 113 2.71 7.71 14.08
N GLU A 114 1.95 7.60 15.16
CA GLU A 114 1.34 8.75 15.82
C GLU A 114 2.36 9.50 16.69
N GLU A 115 1.93 10.61 17.30
CA GLU A 115 2.72 11.34 18.31
C GLU A 115 3.17 10.41 19.45
N THR A 116 2.31 9.44 19.81
CA THR A 116 2.70 8.34 20.69
C THR A 116 3.47 7.28 19.88
N PRO A 117 4.78 7.08 20.11
CA PRO A 117 5.62 6.27 19.23
C PRO A 117 5.25 4.79 19.15
N GLU A 118 4.51 4.30 20.14
CA GLU A 118 4.05 2.91 20.24
C GLU A 118 2.79 2.63 19.40
N ILE A 119 2.11 3.68 18.93
CA ILE A 119 0.88 3.57 18.14
C ILE A 119 1.19 3.84 16.67
N SER A 120 0.76 2.91 15.82
CA SER A 120 0.73 3.06 14.38
C SER A 120 -0.70 3.20 13.89
N VAL A 121 -0.95 4.13 12.99
CA VAL A 121 -2.25 4.38 12.37
C VAL A 121 -2.21 4.00 10.91
N VAL A 122 -3.20 3.19 10.52
CA VAL A 122 -3.45 2.82 9.12
C VAL A 122 -4.43 3.82 8.53
N LYS A 123 -4.04 4.46 7.43
CA LYS A 123 -4.85 5.46 6.70
C LYS A 123 -5.03 5.01 5.27
N ALA A 124 -6.24 5.09 4.72
CA ALA A 124 -6.41 5.00 3.28
C ALA A 124 -5.95 6.31 2.62
N LEU A 125 -5.09 6.20 1.61
CA LEU A 125 -4.66 7.29 0.73
C LEU A 125 -5.39 7.24 -0.62
N LYS A 126 -5.70 6.02 -1.08
CA LYS A 126 -6.45 5.77 -2.31
C LYS A 126 -7.32 4.54 -2.12
N VAL A 127 -8.54 4.60 -2.60
CA VAL A 127 -9.39 3.45 -2.89
C VAL A 127 -10.05 3.71 -4.24
N ARG A 128 -10.08 2.71 -5.12
CA ARG A 128 -10.62 2.87 -6.48
C ARG A 128 -12.14 3.05 -6.45
N ASP A 129 -12.81 2.26 -5.63
CA ASP A 129 -14.27 2.18 -5.56
C ASP A 129 -14.76 2.75 -4.22
N GLY A 130 -14.59 4.06 -4.02
CA GLY A 130 -15.06 4.76 -2.82
C GLY A 130 -14.22 5.99 -2.47
N SER A 131 -14.45 6.52 -1.27
CA SER A 131 -13.64 7.61 -0.71
C SER A 131 -12.62 7.06 0.31
N PRO A 132 -11.33 7.43 0.22
CA PRO A 132 -10.36 7.09 1.25
C PRO A 132 -10.74 7.64 2.64
N LEU A 133 -11.52 8.72 2.67
CA LEU A 133 -11.96 9.38 3.90
C LEU A 133 -13.11 8.63 4.61
N ASP A 134 -13.77 7.70 3.93
CA ASP A 134 -14.80 6.84 4.52
C ASP A 134 -14.22 5.57 5.14
N VAL A 135 -12.93 5.28 4.86
CA VAL A 135 -12.19 4.22 5.54
C VAL A 135 -11.79 4.72 6.94
N PRO A 136 -12.09 3.95 8.00
CA PRO A 136 -11.72 4.35 9.35
C PRO A 136 -10.21 4.45 9.53
N LEU A 137 -9.80 5.32 10.46
CA LEU A 137 -8.43 5.44 10.91
C LEU A 137 -8.16 4.33 11.94
N ILE A 138 -7.56 3.24 11.51
CA ILE A 138 -7.38 2.03 12.33
C ILE A 138 -6.06 2.14 13.11
N GLN A 139 -6.11 1.87 14.41
CA GLN A 139 -4.96 1.98 15.30
C GLN A 139 -4.41 0.60 15.67
N PHE A 140 -3.08 0.48 15.70
CA PHE A 140 -2.36 -0.71 16.15
C PHE A 140 -1.24 -0.32 17.11
N SER A 141 -0.94 -1.19 18.08
CA SER A 141 0.20 -1.08 18.99
C SER A 141 0.89 -2.42 19.19
N TRP A 142 2.18 -2.41 19.50
CA TRP A 142 2.93 -3.64 19.81
C TRP A 142 2.51 -4.21 21.17
N ASN A 143 1.90 -5.40 21.17
CA ASN A 143 1.59 -6.14 22.38
C ASN A 143 2.75 -7.10 22.70
N ARG A 144 3.43 -6.86 23.84
CA ARG A 144 4.58 -7.67 24.27
C ARG A 144 4.21 -9.11 24.62
N GLU A 145 3.05 -9.33 25.23
CA GLU A 145 2.60 -10.68 25.63
C GLU A 145 2.28 -11.54 24.40
N GLN A 146 1.65 -10.93 23.39
CA GLN A 146 1.29 -11.64 22.17
C GLN A 146 2.43 -11.69 21.15
N ALA A 147 3.45 -10.85 21.32
CA ALA A 147 4.60 -10.65 20.43
C ALA A 147 4.19 -10.27 19.00
N MET A 148 3.20 -9.37 18.90
CA MET A 148 2.68 -8.86 17.62
C MET A 148 1.96 -7.53 17.79
N HIS A 149 1.70 -6.83 16.68
CA HIS A 149 0.83 -5.66 16.69
C HIS A 149 -0.65 -6.08 16.88
N THR A 150 -1.35 -5.44 17.80
CA THR A 150 -2.77 -5.69 18.10
C THR A 150 -3.61 -4.46 17.78
N TYR A 151 -4.83 -4.69 17.32
CA TYR A 151 -5.81 -3.65 17.06
C TYR A 151 -6.18 -2.91 18.36
N MET A 152 -6.16 -1.58 18.31
CA MET A 152 -6.41 -0.67 19.45
C MET A 152 -7.74 0.07 19.33
N GLY A 153 -8.50 -0.13 18.25
CA GLY A 153 -9.69 0.67 17.95
C GLY A 153 -9.50 1.57 16.73
N GLU A 154 -10.56 2.30 16.40
CA GLU A 154 -10.54 3.35 15.39
C GLU A 154 -10.29 4.70 16.08
N LYS A 155 -9.76 5.70 15.35
CA LYS A 155 -9.75 7.07 15.89
C LYS A 155 -11.17 7.64 15.99
N PRO A 156 -11.43 8.53 16.96
CA PRO A 156 -12.74 9.16 17.12
C PRO A 156 -13.25 9.85 15.86
N LYS A 157 -14.57 9.96 15.75
CA LYS A 157 -15.23 10.59 14.60
C LYS A 157 -14.80 12.05 14.42
N GLU A 158 -14.58 12.77 15.51
CA GLU A 158 -14.16 14.17 15.51
C GLU A 158 -12.78 14.35 14.85
N GLU A 159 -11.83 13.46 15.12
CA GLU A 159 -10.52 13.49 14.47
C GLU A 159 -10.62 13.17 12.97
N ARG A 160 -11.49 12.22 12.60
CA ARG A 160 -11.76 11.90 11.20
C ARG A 160 -12.38 13.09 10.46
N ASP A 161 -13.36 13.74 11.07
CA ASP A 161 -14.07 14.87 10.47
C ASP A 161 -13.14 16.09 10.36
N LYS A 162 -12.28 16.33 11.36
CA LYS A 162 -11.21 17.36 11.30
C LYS A 162 -10.20 17.07 10.19
N ARG A 163 -9.83 15.80 9.98
CA ARG A 163 -8.96 15.40 8.86
C ARG A 163 -9.65 15.68 7.52
N LYS A 164 -10.92 15.28 7.37
CA LYS A 164 -11.74 15.57 6.17
C LYS A 164 -11.75 17.07 5.88
N GLU A 165 -12.03 17.90 6.87
CA GLU A 165 -12.05 19.36 6.74
C GLU A 165 -10.68 19.92 6.32
N THR A 166 -9.60 19.45 6.94
CA THR A 166 -8.24 19.91 6.65
C THR A 166 -7.82 19.57 5.22
N GLU A 167 -8.05 18.32 4.78
CA GLU A 167 -7.69 17.88 3.43
C GLU A 167 -8.53 18.60 2.36
N LEU A 168 -9.85 18.70 2.55
CA LEU A 168 -10.74 19.42 1.62
C LEU A 168 -10.39 20.91 1.55
N THR A 169 -10.06 21.54 2.68
CA THR A 169 -9.59 22.93 2.71
C THR A 169 -8.28 23.09 1.96
N GLY A 170 -7.35 22.13 2.09
CA GLY A 170 -6.10 22.12 1.34
C GLY A 170 -6.32 22.05 -0.17
N VAL A 171 -7.23 21.19 -0.63
CA VAL A 171 -7.63 21.07 -2.05
C VAL A 171 -8.31 22.35 -2.53
N ALA A 172 -9.26 22.90 -1.77
CA ALA A 172 -9.93 24.14 -2.13
C ALA A 172 -8.91 25.29 -2.26
N ARG A 173 -7.96 25.41 -1.33
CA ARG A 173 -6.90 26.42 -1.40
C ARG A 173 -6.00 26.20 -2.62
N SER A 174 -5.61 24.98 -2.95
CA SER A 174 -4.74 24.75 -4.11
C SER A 174 -5.42 25.09 -5.44
N ILE A 175 -6.72 24.84 -5.55
CA ILE A 175 -7.52 25.19 -6.74
C ILE A 175 -7.75 26.70 -6.79
N PHE A 176 -8.24 27.30 -5.70
CA PHE A 176 -8.76 28.66 -5.72
C PHE A 176 -7.71 29.75 -5.45
N SER A 177 -6.56 29.44 -4.85
CA SER A 177 -5.54 30.45 -4.53
C SER A 177 -4.90 31.14 -5.74
N GLY A 178 -5.01 30.55 -6.94
CA GLY A 178 -4.41 31.08 -8.17
C GLY A 178 -5.11 32.29 -8.78
N LYS A 179 -6.34 32.62 -8.36
CA LYS A 179 -7.10 33.78 -8.85
C LYS A 179 -7.88 34.43 -7.71
N ARG A 180 -7.99 35.76 -7.76
CA ARG A 180 -8.74 36.55 -6.77
C ARG A 180 -10.25 36.48 -7.01
N TYR A 181 -10.66 36.16 -8.24
CA TYR A 181 -12.06 36.06 -8.66
C TYR A 181 -12.17 34.89 -9.65
N TYR A 182 -13.26 34.13 -9.57
CA TYR A 182 -13.64 33.11 -10.53
C TYR A 182 -15.02 33.49 -11.09
N THR A 183 -15.19 33.36 -12.39
CA THR A 183 -16.50 33.52 -13.02
C THR A 183 -17.39 32.31 -12.73
N TYR A 184 -18.71 32.47 -12.84
CA TYR A 184 -19.65 31.37 -12.63
C TYR A 184 -19.37 30.17 -13.54
N VAL A 185 -18.94 30.43 -14.78
CA VAL A 185 -18.58 29.40 -15.77
C VAL A 185 -17.32 28.62 -15.37
N GLU A 186 -16.40 29.23 -14.61
CA GLU A 186 -15.19 28.56 -14.13
C GLU A 186 -15.43 27.72 -12.86
N LEU A 187 -16.62 27.82 -12.24
CA LEU A 187 -17.00 27.11 -11.01
C LEU A 187 -17.94 25.92 -11.25
N CYS A 188 -18.49 25.79 -12.46
CA CYS A 188 -19.39 24.72 -12.88
C CYS A 188 -18.63 23.67 -13.69
#